data_AF-A0AAU5P7D2-F1
#
_entry.id   AF-A0AAU5P7D2-F1
#
_cell.length_a   1.000
_cell.length_b   1.000
_cell.length_c   1.000
_cell.angle_alpha   90.00
_cell.angle_beta   90.00
_cell.angle_gamma   90.00
#
_symmetry.space_group_name_H-M   'P 1'
#
loop_
_entity.id
_entity.type
_entity.pdbx_description
1 polymer ?
#
loop_
_entity_poly.entity_id
_entity_poly.type
_entity_poly.pdbx_seq_one_letter_code
_entity_poly.pdbx_strand_id
1 'polypeptide(L)'
;MRVPHIALSDLLRRPSPEPSVLTDAPARQVVRHTIGLLILACWFPLIVTAVTSGHLYGLSLSLSTRTRYVAIWTQFTVAAVVFWWLCWLVFARTPLSRVTPRQRLLQRGAAVLAGAAGMYATAPFPIPLAQVVGNDVFGCALAWLALEVCRAHRVPLRVTLPRTAVERLRDWEITQLVLTVCIAGGALSFLLLHLIRWTGAGVPVMKGGQMATLGVDNIGTLAIGLVSTVALEDVVIVAATTALLTAVRRPAWQIYTLVCVPEVLLHAYLGLPAIGMLVFAAGRVWLYRRYGRLLPFLAAHFAFDLVGGGLMLMQALPFWYRPALGFLFGVLVSWFGARVEKAAKPARPDAQPQPAVSDGDTPQPSGHPDPVSTR
;
A
#
# COMPACT_ATOMS: atom_id res chain seq x y z
N MET A 1 24.01 -1.01 16.02
CA MET A 1 22.88 -0.13 15.64
C MET A 1 21.93 -0.05 16.83
N ARG A 2 21.74 1.13 17.44
CA ARG A 2 20.65 1.34 18.40
C ARG A 2 19.44 1.77 17.59
N VAL A 3 18.54 0.83 17.28
CA VAL A 3 17.19 1.18 16.84
C VAL A 3 16.58 1.97 18.00
N PRO A 4 16.04 3.18 17.80
CA PRO A 4 15.39 3.90 18.88
C PRO A 4 14.32 2.97 19.47
N HIS A 5 14.52 2.57 20.73
CA HIS A 5 13.57 1.80 21.51
C HIS A 5 12.37 2.70 21.81
N ILE A 6 11.52 2.94 20.82
CA ILE A 6 10.11 2.98 21.14
C ILE A 6 9.83 1.57 21.64
N ALA A 7 9.63 1.43 22.95
CA ALA A 7 9.38 0.14 23.54
C ALA A 7 8.21 -0.48 22.76
N LEU A 8 8.42 -1.66 22.18
CA LEU A 8 7.39 -2.34 21.38
C LEU A 8 6.06 -2.40 22.15
N SER A 9 6.14 -2.45 23.48
CA SER A 9 5.04 -2.31 24.44
C SER A 9 4.20 -1.03 24.27
N ASP A 10 4.80 0.12 24.02
CA ASP A 10 4.09 1.40 23.85
C ASP A 10 3.36 1.46 22.50
N LEU A 11 3.96 0.86 21.46
CA LEU A 11 3.31 0.67 20.17
C LEU A 11 2.13 -0.29 20.26
N LEU A 12 2.20 -1.30 21.13
CA LEU A 12 1.11 -2.25 21.37
C LEU A 12 -0.02 -1.66 22.22
N ARG A 13 0.25 -0.70 23.12
CA ARG A 13 -0.73 -0.19 24.10
C ARG A 13 -1.69 0.91 23.64
N ARG A 14 -1.41 1.65 22.56
CA ARG A 14 -2.38 2.66 22.09
C ARG A 14 -3.76 2.02 21.82
N PRO A 15 -4.88 2.68 22.11
CA PRO A 15 -6.19 2.25 21.63
C PRO A 15 -6.34 2.57 20.14
N SER A 16 -7.05 1.72 19.40
CA SER A 16 -7.45 2.03 18.02
C SER A 16 -8.46 3.19 18.06
N PRO A 17 -8.39 4.17 17.14
CA PRO A 17 -9.38 5.25 17.11
C PRO A 17 -10.79 4.70 16.97
N GLU A 18 -11.74 5.20 17.78
CA GLU A 18 -13.14 4.79 17.70
C GLU A 18 -13.75 5.20 16.35
N PRO A 19 -14.32 4.26 15.57
CA PRO A 19 -14.96 4.59 14.31
C PRO A 19 -16.33 5.23 14.55
N SER A 20 -16.61 6.33 13.86
CA SER A 20 -17.93 6.96 13.79
C SER A 20 -18.99 5.95 13.34
N VAL A 21 -20.07 5.79 14.09
CA VAL A 21 -21.15 4.83 13.80
C VAL A 21 -21.87 5.25 12.51
N LEU A 22 -21.87 4.39 11.50
CA LEU A 22 -22.77 4.49 10.34
C LEU A 22 -24.03 3.66 10.62
N THR A 23 -25.20 4.10 10.16
CA THR A 23 -26.46 3.35 10.24
C THR A 23 -26.43 2.07 9.36
N ASP A 24 -27.40 1.16 9.51
CA ASP A 24 -27.36 -0.16 8.85
C ASP A 24 -27.48 -0.12 7.31
N ALA A 25 -28.31 0.79 6.78
CA ALA A 25 -28.48 0.95 5.33
C ALA A 25 -27.17 1.35 4.60
N PRO A 26 -26.41 2.36 5.05
CA PRO A 26 -25.11 2.67 4.47
C PRO A 26 -24.09 1.54 4.67
N ALA A 27 -24.18 0.76 5.75
CA ALA A 27 -23.24 -0.34 5.99
C ALA A 27 -23.31 -1.44 4.91
N ARG A 28 -24.50 -1.78 4.40
CA ARG A 28 -24.66 -2.74 3.30
C ARG A 28 -24.03 -2.22 2.00
N GLN A 29 -24.19 -0.94 1.70
CA GLN A 29 -23.64 -0.32 0.51
C GLN A 29 -22.10 -0.27 0.53
N VAL A 30 -21.51 0.05 1.69
CA VAL A 30 -20.05 0.02 1.89
C VAL A 30 -19.48 -1.38 1.60
N VAL A 31 -20.12 -2.43 2.12
CA VAL A 31 -19.68 -3.82 1.87
C VAL A 31 -19.78 -4.17 0.39
N ARG A 32 -20.89 -3.83 -0.28
CA ARG A 32 -21.04 -4.07 -1.73
C ARG A 32 -19.97 -3.37 -2.55
N HIS A 33 -19.68 -2.11 -2.25
CA HIS A 33 -18.62 -1.37 -2.94
C HIS A 33 -17.23 -1.96 -2.65
N THR A 34 -16.99 -2.43 -1.42
CA THR A 34 -15.73 -3.09 -1.07
C THR A 34 -15.54 -4.39 -1.85
N ILE A 35 -16.58 -5.23 -1.93
CA ILE A 35 -16.56 -6.46 -2.74
C ILE A 35 -16.35 -6.12 -4.22
N GLY A 36 -17.04 -5.10 -4.73
CA GLY A 36 -16.87 -4.62 -6.11
C GLY A 36 -15.42 -4.21 -6.39
N LEU A 37 -14.79 -3.43 -5.49
CA LEU A 37 -13.37 -3.06 -5.62
C LEU A 37 -12.45 -4.27 -5.62
N LEU A 38 -12.64 -5.23 -4.71
CA LEU A 38 -11.83 -6.44 -4.63
C LEU A 38 -11.99 -7.31 -5.89
N ILE A 39 -13.20 -7.45 -6.42
CA ILE A 39 -13.42 -8.17 -7.69
C ILE A 39 -12.67 -7.47 -8.81
N LEU A 40 -12.82 -6.15 -8.99
CA LEU A 40 -12.14 -5.42 -10.06
C LEU A 40 -10.61 -5.48 -9.93
N ALA A 41 -10.07 -5.45 -8.71
CA ALA A 41 -8.64 -5.58 -8.45
C ALA A 41 -8.11 -7.00 -8.71
N CYS A 42 -8.83 -8.02 -8.25
CA CYS A 42 -8.28 -9.38 -8.21
C CYS A 42 -8.62 -10.19 -9.47
N TRP A 43 -9.72 -9.90 -10.16
CA TRP A 43 -10.27 -10.80 -11.16
C TRP A 43 -9.29 -11.11 -12.30
N PHE A 44 -8.71 -10.08 -12.92
CA PHE A 44 -7.74 -10.28 -14.00
C PHE A 44 -6.42 -10.91 -13.50
N PRO A 45 -5.75 -10.38 -12.46
CA PRO A 45 -4.54 -11.00 -11.93
C PRO A 45 -4.73 -12.45 -11.46
N LEU A 46 -5.90 -12.82 -10.93
CA LEU A 46 -6.22 -14.20 -10.54
C LEU A 46 -6.36 -15.11 -11.75
N ILE A 47 -6.92 -14.64 -12.87
CA ILE A 47 -6.95 -15.42 -14.11
C ILE A 47 -5.51 -15.67 -14.61
N VAL A 48 -4.68 -14.63 -14.65
CA VAL A 48 -3.28 -14.75 -15.07
C VAL A 48 -2.52 -15.72 -14.14
N THR A 49 -2.74 -15.61 -12.84
CA THR A 49 -2.09 -16.47 -11.85
C THR A 49 -2.61 -17.91 -11.93
N ALA A 50 -3.90 -18.13 -12.17
CA ALA A 50 -4.48 -19.47 -12.34
C ALA A 50 -3.91 -20.17 -13.58
N VAL A 51 -3.75 -19.47 -14.70
CA VAL A 51 -3.11 -20.01 -15.90
C VAL A 51 -1.65 -20.34 -15.62
N THR A 52 -0.91 -19.41 -15.02
CA THR A 52 0.53 -19.56 -14.73
C THR A 52 0.79 -20.69 -13.73
N SER A 53 -0.02 -20.79 -12.68
CA SER A 53 0.05 -21.87 -11.70
C SER A 53 -0.38 -23.22 -12.28
N GLY A 54 -1.36 -23.27 -13.18
CA GLY A 54 -1.77 -24.51 -13.86
C GLY A 54 -0.61 -25.23 -14.54
N HIS A 55 0.31 -24.48 -15.15
CA HIS A 55 1.54 -25.04 -15.72
C HIS A 55 2.46 -25.72 -14.68
N LEU A 56 2.46 -25.26 -13.43
CA LEU A 56 3.22 -25.92 -12.36
C LEU A 56 2.68 -27.31 -12.04
N TYR A 57 1.35 -27.48 -12.13
CA TYR A 57 0.65 -28.74 -11.89
C TYR A 57 0.61 -29.66 -13.13
N GLY A 58 1.39 -29.36 -14.18
CA GLY A 58 1.41 -30.15 -15.40
C GLY A 58 0.14 -30.02 -16.25
N LEU A 59 -0.75 -29.09 -15.92
CA LEU A 59 -1.88 -28.78 -16.78
C LEU A 59 -1.32 -28.12 -18.04
N SER A 60 -1.56 -28.74 -19.19
CA SER A 60 -1.30 -28.16 -20.50
C SER A 60 -2.34 -27.07 -20.84
N LEU A 61 -2.69 -26.25 -19.84
CA LEU A 61 -3.37 -24.98 -20.02
C LEU A 61 -2.39 -24.02 -20.68
N SER A 62 -1.94 -24.35 -21.90
CA SER A 62 -1.33 -23.33 -22.73
C SER A 62 -2.32 -22.16 -22.80
N LEU A 63 -1.82 -20.93 -22.79
CA LEU A 63 -2.59 -19.78 -23.24
C LEU A 63 -2.92 -20.00 -24.72
N SER A 64 -3.81 -20.95 -25.00
CA SER A 64 -4.47 -21.11 -26.27
C SER A 64 -4.95 -19.73 -26.68
N THR A 65 -4.98 -19.48 -27.97
CA THR A 65 -5.46 -18.20 -28.49
C THR A 65 -6.81 -17.82 -27.86
N ARG A 66 -7.68 -18.81 -27.60
CA ARG A 66 -8.96 -18.66 -26.89
C ARG A 66 -8.82 -18.14 -25.45
N THR A 67 -7.97 -18.74 -24.61
CA THR A 67 -7.81 -18.30 -23.20
C THR A 67 -7.16 -16.93 -23.11
N ARG A 68 -6.23 -16.60 -24.02
CA ARG A 68 -5.67 -15.25 -24.14
C ARG A 68 -6.75 -14.22 -24.51
N TYR A 69 -7.62 -14.54 -25.48
CA TYR A 69 -8.75 -13.67 -25.83
C TYR A 69 -9.68 -13.43 -24.64
N VAL A 70 -10.04 -14.46 -23.88
CA VAL A 70 -10.89 -14.32 -22.68
C VAL A 70 -10.23 -13.40 -21.65
N ALA A 71 -8.94 -13.55 -21.37
CA ALA A 71 -8.21 -12.71 -20.42
C ALA A 71 -8.20 -11.23 -20.85
N ILE A 72 -7.92 -10.97 -22.13
CA ILE A 72 -7.90 -9.61 -22.69
C ILE A 72 -9.29 -8.96 -22.61
N TRP A 73 -10.33 -9.64 -23.08
CA TRP A 73 -11.70 -9.11 -23.02
C TRP A 73 -12.19 -8.90 -21.59
N THR A 74 -11.76 -9.77 -20.68
CA THR A 74 -12.03 -9.62 -19.26
C THR A 74 -11.37 -8.36 -18.71
N GLN A 75 -10.09 -8.13 -19.00
CA GLN A 75 -9.36 -6.94 -18.56
C GLN A 75 -10.01 -5.66 -19.10
N PHE A 76 -10.37 -5.64 -20.38
CA PHE A 76 -11.09 -4.54 -21.00
C PHE A 76 -12.45 -4.27 -20.35
N THR A 77 -13.21 -5.34 -20.05
CA THR A 77 -14.52 -5.23 -19.36
C THR A 77 -14.36 -4.64 -17.96
N VAL A 78 -13.37 -5.09 -17.20
CA VAL A 78 -13.03 -4.54 -15.89
C VAL A 78 -12.65 -3.06 -16.01
N ALA A 79 -11.82 -2.69 -16.98
CA ALA A 79 -11.45 -1.30 -17.23
C ALA A 79 -12.65 -0.41 -17.61
N ALA A 80 -13.59 -0.93 -18.41
CA ALA A 80 -14.83 -0.23 -18.72
C ALA A 80 -15.67 0.02 -17.47
N VAL A 81 -15.83 -0.98 -16.59
CA VAL A 81 -16.52 -0.81 -15.31
C VAL A 81 -15.82 0.23 -14.43
N VAL A 82 -14.49 0.20 -14.35
CA VAL A 82 -13.70 1.20 -13.61
C VAL A 82 -13.93 2.60 -14.16
N PHE A 83 -13.89 2.78 -15.49
CA PHE A 83 -14.16 4.07 -16.15
C PHE A 83 -15.53 4.63 -15.77
N TRP A 84 -16.59 3.83 -15.95
CA TRP A 84 -17.95 4.26 -15.67
C TRP A 84 -18.16 4.57 -14.18
N TRP A 85 -17.67 3.70 -13.29
CA TRP A 85 -17.85 3.89 -11.85
C TRP A 85 -17.05 5.09 -11.32
N LEU A 86 -15.82 5.29 -11.79
CA LEU A 86 -15.00 6.44 -11.42
C LEU A 86 -15.67 7.75 -11.89
N CYS A 87 -16.10 7.80 -13.14
CA CYS A 87 -16.80 8.97 -13.69
C CYS A 87 -18.07 9.29 -12.89
N TRP A 88 -18.89 8.26 -12.58
CA TRP A 88 -20.08 8.42 -11.75
C TRP A 88 -19.73 9.08 -10.42
N LEU A 89 -18.79 8.53 -9.65
CA LEU A 89 -18.47 9.03 -8.31
C LEU A 89 -17.92 10.45 -8.35
N VAL A 90 -17.04 10.75 -9.30
CA VAL A 90 -16.49 12.10 -9.48
C VAL A 90 -17.57 13.09 -9.88
N PHE A 91 -18.53 12.69 -10.72
CA PHE A 91 -19.63 13.57 -11.14
C PHE A 91 -20.58 13.83 -9.97
N ALA A 92 -20.93 12.79 -9.21
CA ALA A 92 -21.80 12.88 -8.05
C ALA A 92 -21.21 13.78 -6.95
N ARG A 93 -19.89 13.77 -6.73
CA ARG A 93 -19.24 14.62 -5.71
C ARG A 93 -18.98 16.06 -6.15
N THR A 94 -19.13 16.38 -7.43
CA THR A 94 -18.85 17.71 -8.00
C THR A 94 -20.12 18.41 -8.52
N PRO A 95 -21.19 18.58 -7.72
CA PRO A 95 -22.39 19.29 -8.16
C PRO A 95 -22.13 20.79 -8.34
N LEU A 96 -22.96 21.44 -9.15
CA LEU A 96 -22.91 22.88 -9.45
C LEU A 96 -22.83 23.76 -8.20
N SER A 97 -23.46 23.34 -7.11
CA SER A 97 -23.55 24.11 -5.87
C SER A 97 -22.32 24.05 -4.97
N ARG A 98 -21.37 23.13 -5.21
CA ARG A 98 -20.24 22.87 -4.28
C ARG A 98 -18.87 23.24 -4.82
N VAL A 99 -18.70 23.29 -6.13
CA VAL A 99 -17.39 23.47 -6.77
C VAL A 99 -17.45 24.50 -7.89
N THR A 100 -16.35 25.24 -8.06
CA THR A 100 -16.24 26.20 -9.16
C THR A 100 -16.30 25.49 -10.53
N PRO A 101 -16.78 26.16 -11.60
CA PRO A 101 -16.85 25.57 -12.93
C PRO A 101 -15.52 25.00 -13.42
N ARG A 102 -14.41 25.69 -13.15
CA ARG A 102 -13.05 25.28 -13.52
C ARG A 102 -12.62 24.01 -12.79
N GLN A 103 -12.77 23.95 -11.47
CA GLN A 103 -12.42 22.76 -10.68
C GLN A 103 -13.23 21.55 -11.11
N ARG A 104 -14.52 21.75 -11.38
CA ARG A 104 -15.41 20.70 -11.89
C ARG A 104 -14.92 20.18 -13.25
N LEU A 105 -14.61 21.06 -14.20
CA LEU A 105 -14.08 20.65 -15.50
C LEU A 105 -12.79 19.85 -15.35
N LEU A 106 -11.86 20.31 -14.50
CA LEU A 106 -10.60 19.63 -14.26
C LEU A 106 -10.79 18.24 -13.64
N GLN A 107 -11.59 18.12 -12.58
CA GLN A 107 -11.80 16.84 -11.90
C GLN A 107 -12.55 15.84 -12.78
N ARG A 108 -13.61 16.29 -13.46
CA ARG A 108 -14.40 15.43 -14.36
C ARG A 108 -13.61 15.05 -15.60
N GLY A 109 -12.91 16.01 -16.21
CA GLY A 109 -12.01 15.77 -17.33
C GLY A 109 -10.90 14.78 -16.98
N ALA A 110 -10.26 14.95 -15.83
CA ALA A 110 -9.24 14.01 -15.36
C ALA A 110 -9.79 12.60 -15.12
N ALA A 111 -11.01 12.45 -14.58
CA ALA A 111 -11.64 11.14 -14.39
C ALA A 111 -11.95 10.45 -15.73
N VAL A 112 -12.51 11.21 -16.69
CA VAL A 112 -12.79 10.72 -18.04
C VAL A 112 -11.49 10.31 -18.75
N LEU A 113 -10.47 11.17 -18.72
CA LEU A 113 -9.16 10.90 -19.32
C LEU A 113 -8.48 9.68 -18.70
N ALA A 114 -8.47 9.56 -17.36
CA ALA A 114 -7.85 8.44 -16.68
C ALA A 114 -8.54 7.11 -17.01
N GLY A 115 -9.87 7.06 -16.98
CA GLY A 115 -10.56 5.81 -17.31
C GLY A 115 -10.57 5.50 -18.81
N ALA A 116 -10.61 6.51 -19.70
CA ALA A 116 -10.45 6.29 -21.14
C ALA A 116 -9.03 5.78 -21.47
N ALA A 117 -8.01 6.34 -20.82
CA ALA A 117 -6.64 5.85 -20.93
C ALA A 117 -6.52 4.42 -20.40
N GLY A 118 -7.17 4.08 -19.27
CA GLY A 118 -7.23 2.71 -18.74
C GLY A 118 -7.94 1.71 -19.65
N MET A 119 -9.03 2.11 -20.31
CA MET A 119 -9.71 1.28 -21.32
C MET A 119 -8.84 1.10 -22.56
N TYR A 120 -8.21 2.16 -23.05
CA TYR A 120 -7.31 2.10 -24.20
C TYR A 120 -6.09 1.21 -23.93
N ALA A 121 -5.52 1.35 -22.73
CA ALA A 121 -4.42 0.54 -22.20
C ALA A 121 -4.73 -0.97 -22.17
N THR A 122 -5.99 -1.32 -21.97
CA THR A 122 -6.46 -2.71 -21.84
C THR A 122 -7.20 -3.20 -23.09
N ALA A 123 -7.21 -2.39 -24.15
CA ALA A 123 -7.89 -2.72 -25.38
C ALA A 123 -7.22 -3.93 -26.07
N PRO A 124 -7.98 -4.77 -26.79
CA PRO A 124 -7.48 -6.01 -27.42
C PRO A 124 -6.55 -5.78 -28.62
N PHE A 125 -6.00 -4.58 -28.78
CA PHE A 125 -5.15 -4.21 -29.92
C PHE A 125 -3.66 -4.31 -29.53
N PRO A 126 -2.80 -4.85 -30.40
CA PRO A 126 -1.39 -5.04 -30.12
C PRO A 126 -0.61 -3.71 -30.23
N ILE A 127 -0.81 -2.81 -29.27
CA ILE A 127 -0.09 -1.54 -29.21
C ILE A 127 1.04 -1.69 -28.16
N PRO A 128 2.32 -1.70 -28.57
CA PRO A 128 3.44 -1.98 -27.66
C PRO A 128 3.46 -1.09 -26.41
N LEU A 129 3.18 0.21 -26.57
CA LEU A 129 3.15 1.15 -25.45
C LEU A 129 2.02 0.84 -24.46
N ALA A 130 0.85 0.43 -24.96
CA ALA A 130 -0.28 0.04 -24.11
C ALA A 130 0.04 -1.24 -23.32
N GLN A 131 0.83 -2.17 -23.88
CA GLN A 131 1.24 -3.37 -23.16
C GLN A 131 2.20 -3.08 -22.01
N VAL A 132 3.09 -2.08 -22.16
CA VAL A 132 4.07 -1.73 -21.14
C VAL A 132 3.45 -0.88 -20.02
N VAL A 133 2.75 0.20 -20.38
CA VAL A 133 2.29 1.22 -19.41
C VAL A 133 0.82 1.01 -19.03
N GLY A 134 0.10 0.17 -19.76
CA GLY A 134 -1.34 0.05 -19.63
C GLY A 134 -1.80 -0.53 -18.30
N ASN A 135 -1.06 -1.51 -17.77
CA ASN A 135 -1.33 -2.07 -16.45
C ASN A 135 -1.19 -1.02 -15.35
N ASP A 136 -0.25 -0.08 -15.47
CA ASP A 136 -0.03 0.99 -14.49
C ASP A 136 -1.07 2.08 -14.56
N VAL A 137 -1.47 2.47 -15.76
CA VAL A 137 -2.59 3.41 -15.95
C VAL A 137 -3.87 2.81 -15.37
N PHE A 138 -4.14 1.54 -15.68
CA PHE A 138 -5.29 0.83 -15.13
C PHE A 138 -5.21 0.72 -13.59
N GLY A 139 -4.07 0.31 -13.04
CA GLY A 139 -3.85 0.22 -11.60
C GLY A 139 -4.04 1.57 -10.89
N CYS A 140 -3.50 2.65 -11.46
CA CYS A 140 -3.69 4.02 -10.94
C CYS A 140 -5.15 4.48 -11.02
N ALA A 141 -5.85 4.17 -12.12
CA ALA A 141 -7.27 4.50 -12.27
C ALA A 141 -8.13 3.74 -11.25
N LEU A 142 -7.82 2.47 -11.00
CA LEU A 142 -8.50 1.64 -10.00
C LEU A 142 -8.18 2.12 -8.57
N ALA A 143 -6.93 2.47 -8.28
CA ALA A 143 -6.57 3.09 -7.00
C ALA A 143 -7.32 4.41 -6.78
N TRP A 144 -7.44 5.25 -7.81
CA TRP A 144 -8.25 6.46 -7.73
C TRP A 144 -9.73 6.13 -7.49
N LEU A 145 -10.30 5.15 -8.19
CA LEU A 145 -11.65 4.67 -7.91
C LEU A 145 -11.81 4.25 -6.44
N ALA A 146 -10.85 3.52 -5.87
CA ALA A 146 -10.89 3.15 -4.46
C ALA A 146 -10.85 4.36 -3.52
N LEU A 147 -10.04 5.38 -3.82
CA LEU A 147 -10.04 6.65 -3.10
C LEU A 147 -11.42 7.35 -3.19
N GLU A 148 -12.06 7.35 -4.35
CA GLU A 148 -13.38 7.96 -4.55
C GLU A 148 -14.50 7.19 -3.83
N VAL A 149 -14.45 5.86 -3.82
CA VAL A 149 -15.38 5.02 -3.04
C VAL A 149 -15.23 5.33 -1.55
N CYS A 150 -14.00 5.43 -1.05
CA CYS A 150 -13.73 5.81 0.33
C CYS A 150 -14.28 7.20 0.67
N ARG A 151 -14.08 8.20 -0.22
CA ARG A 151 -14.65 9.55 -0.07
C ARG A 151 -16.19 9.55 -0.10
N ALA A 152 -16.80 8.78 -1.00
CA ALA A 152 -18.26 8.67 -1.09
C ALA A 152 -18.90 8.17 0.22
N HIS A 153 -18.16 7.33 0.96
CA HIS A 153 -18.55 6.81 2.27
C HIS A 153 -17.98 7.60 3.46
N ARG A 154 -17.37 8.76 3.21
CA ARG A 154 -16.73 9.62 4.23
C ARG A 154 -15.65 8.90 5.06
N VAL A 155 -14.98 7.93 4.46
CA VAL A 155 -13.84 7.21 5.04
C VAL A 155 -12.57 7.79 4.44
N PRO A 156 -11.86 8.72 5.10
CA PRO A 156 -10.68 9.32 4.52
C PRO A 156 -9.49 8.35 4.55
N LEU A 157 -8.93 8.04 3.37
CA LEU A 157 -7.61 7.43 3.28
C LEU A 157 -6.55 8.54 3.43
N ARG A 158 -5.71 8.46 4.46
CA ARG A 158 -4.70 9.49 4.74
C ARG A 158 -3.55 9.39 3.75
N VAL A 159 -3.68 10.14 2.65
CA VAL A 159 -2.69 10.29 1.58
C VAL A 159 -1.91 11.62 1.67
N THR A 160 -2.11 12.38 2.75
CA THR A 160 -1.44 13.67 2.93
C THR A 160 0.03 13.46 3.26
N LEU A 161 0.90 14.21 2.59
CA LEU A 161 2.32 14.28 2.93
C LEU A 161 2.50 14.83 4.35
N PRO A 162 3.45 14.29 5.12
CA PRO A 162 3.78 14.81 6.46
C PRO A 162 4.28 16.26 6.37
N ARG A 163 3.69 17.15 7.16
CA ARG A 163 4.00 18.59 7.14
C ARG A 163 5.11 18.95 8.10
N THR A 164 5.19 18.25 9.23
CA THR A 164 6.19 18.52 10.27
C THR A 164 7.30 17.48 10.26
N ALA A 165 8.45 17.82 10.85
CA ALA A 165 9.56 16.88 11.00
C ALA A 165 9.19 15.69 11.92
N VAL A 166 8.36 15.92 12.94
CA VAL A 166 7.85 14.88 13.83
C VAL A 166 6.92 13.92 13.09
N GLU A 167 6.03 14.44 12.22
CA GLU A 167 5.20 13.59 11.36
C GLU A 167 6.03 12.77 10.39
N ARG A 168 7.08 13.35 9.79
CA ARG A 168 8.02 12.63 8.92
C ARG A 168 8.72 11.48 9.65
N LEU A 169 9.16 11.72 10.89
CA LEU A 169 9.79 10.67 11.71
C LEU A 169 8.80 9.54 12.00
N ARG A 170 7.57 9.87 12.38
CA ARG A 170 6.53 8.87 12.62
C ARG A 170 6.19 8.06 11.37
N ASP A 171 6.03 8.73 10.24
CA ASP A 171 5.74 8.06 8.96
C ASP A 171 6.91 7.17 8.55
N TRP A 172 8.15 7.58 8.80
CA TRP A 172 9.35 6.77 8.58
C TRP A 172 9.42 5.53 9.49
N GLU A 173 9.09 5.65 10.77
CA GLU A 173 8.99 4.51 11.70
C GLU A 173 7.95 3.49 11.20
N ILE A 174 6.81 3.97 10.71
CA ILE A 174 5.79 3.11 10.10
C ILE A 174 6.34 2.45 8.83
N THR A 175 7.04 3.18 7.96
CA THR A 175 7.70 2.61 6.76
C THR A 175 8.65 1.48 7.14
N GLN A 176 9.47 1.63 8.19
CA GLN A 176 10.37 0.56 8.64
C GLN A 176 9.62 -0.68 9.15
N LEU A 177 8.53 -0.49 9.90
CA LEU A 177 7.68 -1.59 10.36
C LEU A 177 7.04 -2.35 9.19
N VAL A 178 6.50 -1.62 8.21
CA VAL A 178 5.91 -2.23 7.01
C VAL A 178 6.99 -2.96 6.21
N LEU A 179 8.15 -2.34 6.00
CA LEU A 179 9.28 -2.96 5.31
C LEU A 179 9.72 -4.26 6.00
N THR A 180 9.73 -4.29 7.34
CA THR A 180 10.07 -5.49 8.11
C THR A 180 9.07 -6.61 7.89
N VAL A 181 7.77 -6.30 7.89
CA VAL A 181 6.71 -7.27 7.56
C VAL A 181 6.87 -7.78 6.13
N CYS A 182 7.17 -6.88 5.17
CA CYS A 182 7.40 -7.24 3.78
C CYS A 182 8.57 -8.24 3.64
N ILE A 183 9.70 -7.91 4.25
CA ILE A 183 10.90 -8.76 4.30
C ILE A 183 10.57 -10.10 4.96
N ALA A 184 9.87 -10.11 6.09
CA ALA A 184 9.55 -11.34 6.81
C ALA A 184 8.66 -12.28 5.98
N GLY A 185 7.61 -11.75 5.34
CA GLY A 185 6.73 -12.53 4.47
C GLY A 185 7.45 -13.07 3.24
N GLY A 186 8.21 -12.21 2.54
CA GLY A 186 9.00 -12.62 1.38
C GLY A 186 10.10 -13.62 1.72
N ALA A 187 10.80 -13.43 2.83
CA ALA A 187 11.81 -14.38 3.32
C ALA A 187 11.18 -15.72 3.70
N LEU A 188 10.01 -15.73 4.34
CA LEU A 188 9.29 -16.96 4.66
C LEU A 188 8.89 -17.72 3.38
N SER A 189 8.32 -17.04 2.39
CA SER A 189 8.02 -17.64 1.08
C SER A 189 9.28 -18.19 0.40
N PHE A 190 10.37 -17.44 0.42
CA PHE A 190 11.65 -17.88 -0.14
C PHE A 190 12.21 -19.12 0.58
N LEU A 191 12.21 -19.13 1.92
CA LEU A 191 12.68 -20.27 2.71
C LEU A 191 11.80 -21.50 2.50
N LEU A 192 10.48 -21.35 2.43
CA LEU A 192 9.56 -22.45 2.11
C LEU A 192 9.82 -23.02 0.70
N LEU A 193 10.07 -22.16 -0.29
CA LEU A 193 10.45 -22.59 -1.64
C LEU A 193 11.72 -23.44 -1.61
N HIS A 194 12.76 -22.99 -0.90
CA HIS A 194 14.02 -23.72 -0.77
C HIS A 194 13.86 -25.03 0.01
N LEU A 195 13.08 -25.03 1.09
CA LEU A 195 12.80 -26.21 1.89
C LEU A 195 12.08 -27.30 1.07
N ILE A 196 11.05 -26.92 0.30
CA ILE A 196 10.30 -27.87 -0.54
C ILE A 196 11.20 -28.43 -1.64
N ARG A 197 12.02 -27.59 -2.28
CA ARG A 197 12.99 -28.04 -3.30
C ARG A 197 14.03 -28.98 -2.71
N TRP A 198 14.53 -28.68 -1.50
CA TRP A 198 15.55 -29.48 -0.83
C TRP A 198 15.01 -30.84 -0.36
N THR A 199 13.80 -30.87 0.20
CA THR A 199 13.17 -32.12 0.66
C THR A 199 12.62 -32.99 -0.46
N GLY A 200 12.40 -32.42 -1.66
CA GLY A 200 11.83 -33.15 -2.78
C GLY A 200 10.39 -33.61 -2.53
N ALA A 201 9.61 -32.86 -1.73
CA ALA A 201 8.29 -33.24 -1.24
C ALA A 201 7.19 -33.47 -2.31
N GLY A 202 7.54 -33.48 -3.60
CA GLY A 202 6.61 -33.71 -4.72
C GLY A 202 5.58 -32.60 -4.95
N VAL A 203 5.62 -31.53 -4.16
CA VAL A 203 4.70 -30.40 -4.28
C VAL A 203 5.16 -29.48 -5.41
N PRO A 204 4.28 -29.09 -6.34
CA PRO A 204 4.61 -28.13 -7.38
C PRO A 204 5.02 -26.78 -6.79
N VAL A 205 6.21 -26.36 -7.18
CA VAL A 205 6.76 -25.03 -6.87
C VAL A 205 7.24 -24.38 -8.16
N MET A 206 7.29 -23.06 -8.16
CA MET A 206 7.85 -22.30 -9.28
C MET A 206 9.23 -22.86 -9.66
N LYS A 207 9.44 -23.20 -10.94
CA LYS A 207 10.72 -23.77 -11.43
C LYS A 207 11.74 -22.69 -11.79
N GLY A 208 11.27 -21.56 -12.34
CA GLY A 208 12.09 -20.42 -12.75
C GLY A 208 12.29 -19.38 -11.66
N GLY A 209 12.83 -18.22 -12.06
CA GLY A 209 12.86 -17.02 -11.24
C GLY A 209 11.54 -16.25 -11.34
N GLN A 210 11.14 -15.61 -10.23
CA GLN A 210 9.91 -14.81 -10.15
C GLN A 210 9.83 -13.74 -11.24
N MET A 211 10.94 -13.06 -11.53
CA MET A 211 11.00 -12.01 -12.57
C MET A 211 10.63 -12.53 -13.96
N ALA A 212 11.15 -13.71 -14.33
CA ALA A 212 10.83 -14.33 -15.61
C ALA A 212 9.36 -14.75 -15.68
N THR A 213 8.79 -15.24 -14.57
CA THR A 213 7.36 -15.59 -14.48
C THR A 213 6.45 -14.36 -14.61
N LEU A 214 6.89 -13.22 -14.08
CA LEU A 214 6.18 -11.94 -14.21
C LEU A 214 6.44 -11.24 -15.56
N GLY A 215 7.29 -11.80 -16.42
CA GLY A 215 7.66 -11.19 -17.69
C GLY A 215 8.49 -9.91 -17.53
N VAL A 216 9.16 -9.75 -16.39
CA VAL A 216 10.01 -8.59 -16.11
C VAL A 216 11.46 -8.93 -16.41
N ASP A 217 12.02 -8.23 -17.39
CA ASP A 217 13.33 -8.48 -17.97
C ASP A 217 14.37 -7.40 -17.65
N ASN A 218 13.94 -6.22 -17.19
CA ASN A 218 14.83 -5.11 -16.87
C ASN A 218 14.31 -4.23 -15.73
N ILE A 219 15.16 -3.32 -15.23
CA ILE A 219 14.84 -2.46 -14.09
C ILE A 219 13.75 -1.43 -14.40
N GLY A 220 13.62 -1.02 -15.66
CA GLY A 220 12.59 -0.09 -16.11
C GLY A 220 11.21 -0.75 -16.12
N THR A 221 11.10 -1.95 -16.69
CA THR A 221 9.85 -2.74 -16.67
C THR A 221 9.47 -3.14 -15.24
N LEU A 222 10.45 -3.44 -14.37
CA LEU A 222 10.22 -3.60 -12.94
C LEU A 222 9.62 -2.33 -12.34
N ALA A 223 10.33 -1.21 -12.37
CA ALA A 223 9.92 0.03 -11.71
C ALA A 223 8.54 0.53 -12.17
N ILE A 224 8.25 0.37 -13.47
CA ILE A 224 6.95 0.68 -14.05
C ILE A 224 5.89 -0.26 -13.44
N GLY A 225 6.04 -1.58 -13.58
CA GLY A 225 5.08 -2.56 -13.07
C GLY A 225 4.81 -2.44 -11.57
N LEU A 226 5.81 -2.04 -10.77
CA LEU A 226 5.63 -1.79 -9.33
C LEU A 226 4.61 -0.70 -9.02
N VAL A 227 4.42 0.28 -9.92
CA VAL A 227 3.38 1.29 -9.75
C VAL A 227 2.00 0.64 -9.77
N SER A 228 1.71 -0.24 -10.73
CA SER A 228 0.47 -1.01 -10.73
C SER A 228 0.33 -1.90 -9.49
N THR A 229 1.40 -2.57 -9.07
CA THR A 229 1.41 -3.47 -7.90
C THR A 229 1.03 -2.71 -6.63
N VAL A 230 1.73 -1.63 -6.29
CA VAL A 230 1.42 -0.87 -5.06
C VAL A 230 0.07 -0.15 -5.14
N ALA A 231 -0.33 0.30 -6.34
CA ALA A 231 -1.65 0.87 -6.54
C ALA A 231 -2.75 -0.15 -6.25
N LEU A 232 -2.62 -1.37 -6.75
CA LEU A 232 -3.62 -2.42 -6.60
C LEU A 232 -3.60 -3.02 -5.20
N GLU A 233 -2.44 -3.49 -4.74
CA GLU A 233 -2.31 -4.20 -3.48
C GLU A 233 -2.46 -3.26 -2.29
N ASP A 234 -1.70 -2.17 -2.20
CA ASP A 234 -1.72 -1.34 -1.00
C ASP A 234 -2.93 -0.39 -0.96
N VAL A 235 -3.31 0.24 -2.09
CA VAL A 235 -4.43 1.19 -2.08
C VAL A 235 -5.77 0.47 -2.07
N VAL A 236 -5.98 -0.50 -2.96
CA VAL A 236 -7.29 -1.15 -3.13
C VAL A 236 -7.44 -2.31 -2.15
N ILE A 237 -6.57 -3.31 -2.24
CA ILE A 237 -6.71 -4.55 -1.46
C ILE A 237 -6.51 -4.26 0.03
N VAL A 238 -5.40 -3.66 0.44
CA VAL A 238 -5.10 -3.43 1.86
C VAL A 238 -5.88 -2.22 2.38
N ALA A 239 -5.59 -1.00 1.91
CA ALA A 239 -6.01 0.21 2.59
C ALA A 239 -7.51 0.51 2.46
N ALA A 240 -8.06 0.50 1.24
CA ALA A 240 -9.47 0.79 1.01
C ALA A 240 -10.36 -0.27 1.66
N THR A 241 -10.10 -1.56 1.41
CA THR A 241 -10.85 -2.67 2.05
C THR A 241 -10.81 -2.57 3.56
N THR A 242 -9.61 -2.40 4.14
CA THR A 242 -9.46 -2.32 5.59
C THR A 242 -10.18 -1.11 6.17
N ALA A 243 -10.03 0.07 5.55
CA ALA A 243 -10.67 1.29 6.03
C ALA A 243 -12.20 1.22 5.94
N LEU A 244 -12.74 0.78 4.81
CA LEU A 244 -14.18 0.67 4.57
C LEU A 244 -14.83 -0.33 5.53
N LEU A 245 -14.26 -1.53 5.66
CA LEU A 245 -14.81 -2.56 6.55
C LEU A 245 -14.64 -2.20 8.03
N THR A 246 -13.55 -1.53 8.40
CA THR A 246 -13.38 -1.00 9.76
C THR A 246 -14.41 0.10 10.07
N ALA A 247 -14.70 0.99 9.11
CA ALA A 247 -15.69 2.06 9.27
C ALA A 247 -17.10 1.51 9.53
N VAL A 248 -17.45 0.36 8.94
CA VAL A 248 -18.72 -0.35 9.21
C VAL A 248 -18.59 -1.47 10.24
N ARG A 249 -17.53 -1.42 11.06
CA ARG A 249 -17.33 -2.28 12.24
C ARG A 249 -17.39 -3.78 11.95
N ARG A 250 -16.91 -4.22 10.77
CA ARG A 250 -16.77 -5.65 10.52
C ARG A 250 -15.74 -6.27 11.46
N PRO A 251 -15.98 -7.51 11.93
CA PRO A 251 -15.04 -8.20 12.80
C PRO A 251 -13.68 -8.34 12.12
N ALA A 252 -12.62 -8.26 12.92
CA ALA A 252 -11.24 -8.25 12.43
C ALA A 252 -10.96 -9.41 11.47
N TRP A 253 -11.41 -10.63 11.80
CA TRP A 253 -11.18 -11.81 10.99
C TRP A 253 -11.71 -11.66 9.56
N GLN A 254 -12.86 -11.01 9.34
CA GLN A 254 -13.40 -10.77 7.99
C GLN A 254 -12.49 -9.87 7.17
N ILE A 255 -11.92 -8.84 7.80
CA ILE A 255 -11.00 -7.90 7.16
C ILE A 255 -9.72 -8.64 6.76
N TYR A 256 -9.13 -9.40 7.68
CA TYR A 256 -7.94 -10.21 7.38
C TYR A 256 -8.21 -11.22 6.28
N THR A 257 -9.32 -11.96 6.32
CA THR A 257 -9.66 -12.94 5.27
C THR A 257 -9.80 -12.28 3.91
N LEU A 258 -10.53 -11.15 3.80
CA LEU A 258 -10.77 -10.46 2.54
C LEU A 258 -9.53 -9.81 1.93
N VAL A 259 -8.46 -9.63 2.72
CA VAL A 259 -7.17 -9.12 2.23
C VAL A 259 -6.18 -10.25 1.99
N CYS A 260 -5.98 -11.12 2.98
CA CYS A 260 -4.97 -12.16 2.93
C CYS A 260 -5.27 -13.25 1.90
N VAL A 261 -6.54 -13.63 1.68
CA VAL A 261 -6.88 -14.67 0.71
C VAL A 261 -6.56 -14.21 -0.72
N PRO A 262 -7.02 -13.03 -1.20
CA PRO A 262 -6.60 -12.53 -2.50
C PRO A 262 -5.08 -12.43 -2.63
N GLU A 263 -4.39 -11.87 -1.64
CA GLU A 263 -2.93 -11.73 -1.64
C GLU A 263 -2.18 -13.05 -1.86
N VAL A 264 -2.55 -14.11 -1.13
CA VAL A 264 -1.96 -15.44 -1.33
C VAL A 264 -2.30 -15.98 -2.72
N LEU A 265 -3.54 -15.80 -3.18
CA LEU A 265 -3.97 -16.30 -4.49
C LEU A 265 -3.29 -15.58 -5.64
N LEU A 266 -3.03 -14.27 -5.53
CA LEU A 266 -2.25 -13.48 -6.49
C LEU A 266 -0.81 -14.00 -6.61
N HIS A 267 -0.30 -14.63 -5.54
CA HIS A 267 1.02 -15.21 -5.48
C HIS A 267 1.03 -16.74 -5.67
N ALA A 268 -0.10 -17.35 -6.04
CA ALA A 268 -0.19 -18.81 -6.19
C ALA A 268 0.70 -19.37 -7.31
N TYR A 269 1.22 -18.53 -8.21
CA TYR A 269 2.27 -18.91 -9.16
C TYR A 269 3.60 -19.29 -8.48
N LEU A 270 3.76 -19.06 -7.16
CA LEU A 270 4.87 -19.56 -6.37
C LEU A 270 4.67 -21.04 -5.95
N GLY A 271 3.44 -21.56 -6.03
CA GLY A 271 3.02 -22.84 -5.45
C GLY A 271 2.71 -22.72 -3.97
N LEU A 272 2.93 -23.81 -3.21
CA LEU A 272 2.74 -23.82 -1.74
C LEU A 272 3.50 -22.70 -0.99
N PRO A 273 4.70 -22.26 -1.40
CA PRO A 273 5.39 -21.11 -0.79
C PRO A 273 4.58 -19.81 -0.72
N ALA A 274 3.54 -19.65 -1.54
CA ALA A 274 2.64 -18.50 -1.50
C ALA A 274 1.99 -18.27 -0.12
N ILE A 275 1.88 -19.32 0.72
CA ILE A 275 1.34 -19.17 2.09
C ILE A 275 2.19 -18.23 2.96
N GLY A 276 3.48 -18.03 2.65
CA GLY A 276 4.32 -17.05 3.35
C GLY A 276 3.80 -15.62 3.19
N MET A 277 3.05 -15.34 2.11
CA MET A 277 2.37 -14.06 1.89
C MET A 277 1.24 -13.80 2.88
N LEU A 278 0.80 -14.78 3.68
CA LEU A 278 -0.10 -14.53 4.81
C LEU A 278 0.54 -13.60 5.85
N VAL A 279 1.83 -13.79 6.17
CA VAL A 279 2.55 -12.91 7.10
C VAL A 279 2.66 -11.51 6.52
N PHE A 280 2.97 -11.42 5.23
CA PHE A 280 3.04 -10.19 4.46
C PHE A 280 1.71 -9.39 4.52
N ALA A 281 0.62 -10.01 4.08
CA ALA A 281 -0.70 -9.39 4.02
C ALA A 281 -1.26 -9.08 5.41
N ALA A 282 -1.19 -10.04 6.35
CA ALA A 282 -1.72 -9.85 7.69
C ALA A 282 -0.95 -8.76 8.44
N GLY A 283 0.38 -8.72 8.36
CA GLY A 283 1.15 -7.67 8.99
C GLY A 283 0.83 -6.29 8.42
N ARG A 284 0.61 -6.17 7.11
CA ARG A 284 0.14 -4.91 6.48
C ARG A 284 -1.25 -4.51 6.99
N VAL A 285 -2.23 -5.43 7.01
CA VAL A 285 -3.57 -5.15 7.55
C VAL A 285 -3.49 -4.69 9.01
N TRP A 286 -2.72 -5.39 9.83
CA TRP A 286 -2.53 -5.05 11.25
C TRP A 286 -1.96 -3.63 11.42
N LEU A 287 -0.85 -3.33 10.74
CA LEU A 287 -0.22 -2.02 10.76
C LEU A 287 -1.17 -0.94 10.21
N TYR A 288 -1.96 -1.24 9.18
CA TYR A 288 -2.83 -0.24 8.56
C TYR A 288 -4.02 0.09 9.47
N ARG A 289 -4.63 -0.92 10.10
CA ARG A 289 -5.66 -0.70 11.14
C ARG A 289 -5.11 0.11 12.32
N ARG A 290 -3.82 -0.05 12.62
CA ARG A 290 -3.15 0.64 13.72
C ARG A 290 -2.85 2.10 13.42
N TYR A 291 -2.28 2.39 12.25
CA TYR A 291 -1.74 3.71 11.94
C TYR A 291 -2.59 4.51 10.97
N GLY A 292 -3.35 3.85 10.08
CA GLY A 292 -4.23 4.48 9.09
C GLY A 292 -3.49 5.42 8.12
N ARG A 293 -2.22 5.14 7.83
CA ARG A 293 -1.34 5.94 6.96
C ARG A 293 -1.03 5.14 5.70
N LEU A 294 -1.33 5.68 4.52
CA LEU A 294 -1.14 4.96 3.25
C LEU A 294 0.27 5.14 2.66
N LEU A 295 0.79 6.37 2.66
CA LEU A 295 2.09 6.66 2.03
C LEU A 295 3.26 5.82 2.58
N PRO A 296 3.39 5.59 3.91
CA PRO A 296 4.44 4.73 4.45
C PRO A 296 4.41 3.31 3.91
N PHE A 297 3.21 2.79 3.59
CA PHE A 297 3.02 1.44 3.06
C PHE A 297 3.49 1.36 1.62
N LEU A 298 2.99 2.27 0.78
CA LEU A 298 3.39 2.37 -0.62
C LEU A 298 4.91 2.47 -0.76
N ALA A 299 5.54 3.33 0.06
CA ALA A 299 6.99 3.51 0.03
C ALA A 299 7.76 2.25 0.48
N ALA A 300 7.31 1.60 1.55
CA ALA A 300 7.97 0.39 2.07
C ALA A 300 7.86 -0.79 1.10
N HIS A 301 6.66 -1.03 0.58
CA HIS A 301 6.38 -2.12 -0.34
C HIS A 301 7.07 -1.90 -1.69
N PHE A 302 6.97 -0.69 -2.26
CA PHE A 302 7.71 -0.33 -3.48
C PHE A 302 9.21 -0.53 -3.31
N ALA A 303 9.79 -0.07 -2.18
CA ALA A 303 11.21 -0.24 -1.92
C ALA A 303 11.60 -1.72 -1.76
N PHE A 304 10.77 -2.52 -1.08
CA PHE A 304 10.98 -3.96 -0.94
C PHE A 304 11.02 -4.65 -2.30
N ASP A 305 10.02 -4.42 -3.15
CA ASP A 305 9.94 -5.06 -4.46
C ASP A 305 11.00 -4.57 -5.43
N LEU A 306 11.34 -3.28 -5.39
CA LEU A 306 12.38 -2.72 -6.25
C LEU A 306 13.74 -3.34 -5.93
N VAL A 307 14.07 -3.45 -4.64
CA VAL A 307 15.34 -4.04 -4.19
C VAL A 307 15.32 -5.56 -4.41
N GLY A 308 14.25 -6.25 -4.01
CA GLY A 308 14.10 -7.70 -4.16
C GLY A 308 14.12 -8.13 -5.63
N GLY A 309 13.28 -7.50 -6.46
CA GLY A 309 13.23 -7.73 -7.90
C GLY A 309 14.53 -7.32 -8.59
N GLY A 310 15.13 -6.20 -8.20
CA GLY A 310 16.45 -5.77 -8.71
C GLY A 310 17.55 -6.79 -8.42
N LEU A 311 17.60 -7.33 -7.19
CA LEU A 311 18.52 -8.41 -6.82
C LEU A 311 18.28 -9.69 -7.65
N MET A 312 17.03 -9.99 -7.97
CA MET A 312 16.68 -11.13 -8.83
C MET A 312 17.08 -10.91 -10.30
N LEU A 313 16.92 -9.70 -10.85
CA LEU A 313 17.38 -9.35 -12.20
C LEU A 313 18.90 -9.41 -12.31
N MET A 314 19.60 -9.04 -11.23
CA MET A 314 21.07 -9.11 -11.13
C MET A 314 21.60 -10.53 -10.88
N GLN A 315 20.80 -11.59 -11.10
CA GLN A 315 21.27 -12.96 -10.92
C GLN A 315 22.45 -13.33 -11.83
N ALA A 316 22.59 -12.66 -12.98
CA ALA A 316 23.73 -12.82 -13.89
C ALA A 316 25.03 -12.19 -13.35
N LEU A 317 24.96 -11.28 -12.38
CA LEU A 317 26.15 -10.70 -11.77
C LEU A 317 26.81 -11.67 -10.78
N PRO A 318 28.13 -11.56 -10.57
CA PRO A 318 28.84 -12.33 -9.55
C PRO A 318 28.17 -12.25 -8.18
N PHE A 319 28.20 -13.36 -7.44
CA PHE A 319 27.49 -13.51 -6.16
C PHE A 319 27.70 -12.34 -5.19
N TRP A 320 28.91 -11.77 -5.12
CA TRP A 320 29.29 -10.67 -4.22
C TRP A 320 28.53 -9.35 -4.45
N TYR A 321 27.99 -9.10 -5.64
CA TYR A 321 27.22 -7.87 -5.91
C TYR A 321 25.87 -7.85 -5.16
N ARG A 322 25.29 -9.02 -4.89
CA ARG A 322 23.98 -9.14 -4.21
C ARG A 322 24.04 -8.72 -2.73
N PRO A 323 24.95 -9.25 -1.88
CA PRO A 323 25.09 -8.77 -0.51
C PRO A 323 25.59 -7.33 -0.46
N ALA A 324 26.41 -6.87 -1.42
CA ALA A 324 26.82 -5.48 -1.49
C ALA A 324 25.64 -4.52 -1.73
N LEU A 325 24.71 -4.88 -2.64
CA LEU A 325 23.50 -4.08 -2.88
C LEU A 325 22.55 -4.11 -1.68
N GLY A 326 22.36 -5.28 -1.06
CA GLY A 326 21.58 -5.39 0.18
C GLY A 326 22.16 -4.56 1.32
N PHE A 327 23.49 -4.57 1.47
CA PHE A 327 24.21 -3.73 2.42
C PHE A 327 24.04 -2.24 2.10
N LEU A 328 24.23 -1.84 0.84
CA LEU A 328 24.03 -0.46 0.39
C LEU A 328 22.61 0.02 0.70
N PHE A 329 21.60 -0.79 0.42
CA PHE A 329 20.21 -0.48 0.77
C PHE A 329 20.03 -0.30 2.28
N GLY A 330 20.58 -1.20 3.10
CA GLY A 330 20.55 -1.07 4.56
C GLY A 330 21.22 0.20 5.07
N VAL A 331 22.34 0.61 4.46
CA VAL A 331 23.03 1.87 4.74
C VAL A 331 22.16 3.06 4.37
N LEU A 332 21.52 3.05 3.19
CA LEU A 332 20.64 4.13 2.74
C LEU A 332 19.42 4.30 3.65
N VAL A 333 18.76 3.20 4.04
CA VAL A 333 17.65 3.21 4.99
C VAL A 333 18.12 3.79 6.34
N SER A 334 19.26 3.33 6.85
CA SER A 334 19.81 3.82 8.13
C SER A 334 20.15 5.31 8.07
N TRP A 335 20.78 5.75 6.99
CA TRP A 335 21.15 7.15 6.76
C TRP A 335 19.92 8.05 6.66
N PHE A 336 18.88 7.64 5.94
CA PHE A 336 17.63 8.39 5.84
C PHE A 336 16.94 8.49 7.20
N GLY A 337 16.92 7.39 7.98
CA GLY A 337 16.41 7.41 9.36
C GLY A 337 17.13 8.41 10.24
N ALA A 338 18.46 8.41 10.24
CA ALA A 338 19.26 9.37 11.01
C ALA A 338 19.01 10.83 10.59
N ARG A 339 18.81 11.08 9.29
CA ARG A 339 18.46 12.42 8.76
C ARG A 339 17.09 12.89 9.26
N VAL A 340 16.07 12.02 9.21
CA VAL A 340 14.72 12.35 9.66
C VAL A 340 14.66 12.54 11.18
N GLU A 341 15.35 11.70 11.95
CA GLU A 341 15.47 11.83 13.41
C GLU A 341 16.15 13.14 13.81
N LYS A 342 17.28 13.47 13.19
CA LYS A 342 18.00 14.74 13.42
C LYS A 342 17.11 15.95 13.13
N ALA A 343 16.30 15.89 12.06
CA ALA A 343 15.38 16.98 11.71
C ALA A 343 14.21 17.12 12.70
N ALA A 344 13.79 16.04 13.37
CA ALA A 344 12.68 16.05 14.33
C ALA A 344 13.09 16.51 15.73
N LYS A 345 14.37 16.38 16.10
CA LYS A 345 14.88 16.70 17.44
C LYS A 345 14.54 18.12 17.94
N PRO A 346 14.68 19.20 17.15
CA PRO A 346 14.34 20.55 17.60
C PRO A 346 12.83 20.80 17.79
N ALA A 347 11.99 19.97 17.17
CA ALA A 347 10.54 20.14 17.19
C ALA A 347 9.84 19.34 18.31
N ARG A 348 10.58 18.63 19.17
CA ARG A 348 10.01 17.92 20.32
C ARG A 348 9.69 18.93 21.43
N PRO A 349 8.44 18.98 21.94
CA PRO A 349 8.01 19.89 22.99
C PRO A 349 8.85 19.82 24.28
N ASP A 350 9.49 18.69 24.55
CA ASP A 350 10.37 18.49 25.71
C ASP A 350 11.70 19.26 25.59
N ALA A 351 11.98 19.84 24.42
CA ALA A 351 12.97 20.90 24.26
C ALA A 351 12.37 22.29 24.58
N GLN A 352 11.33 22.34 25.43
CA GLN A 352 11.04 23.55 26.18
C GLN A 352 12.37 23.99 26.80
N PRO A 353 12.80 25.24 26.58
CA PRO A 353 13.97 25.76 27.27
C PRO A 353 13.81 25.40 28.74
N GLN A 354 14.84 24.76 29.33
CA GLN A 354 14.89 24.61 30.78
C GLN A 354 14.37 25.93 31.35
N PRO A 355 13.29 25.93 32.15
CA PRO A 355 12.78 27.17 32.72
C PRO A 355 14.00 27.87 33.28
N ALA A 356 14.30 29.08 32.75
CA ALA A 356 15.47 29.83 33.12
C ALA A 356 15.52 29.74 34.64
N VAL A 357 16.60 29.13 35.17
CA VAL A 357 16.82 29.10 36.61
C VAL A 357 16.71 30.56 36.99
N SER A 358 15.60 30.91 37.63
CA SER A 358 15.42 32.25 38.15
C SER A 358 16.60 32.38 39.09
N ASP A 359 17.57 33.25 38.76
CA ASP A 359 18.61 33.69 39.68
C ASP A 359 17.87 34.40 40.83
N GLY A 360 17.36 33.59 41.74
CA GLY A 360 16.74 33.99 42.97
C GLY A 360 17.85 34.49 43.87
N ASP A 361 18.23 35.75 43.67
CA ASP A 361 18.95 36.57 44.64
C ASP A 361 18.74 38.08 44.38
N THR A 362 17.61 38.45 43.76
CA THR A 362 17.16 39.85 43.87
C THR A 362 16.17 39.94 45.03
N PRO A 363 16.56 40.47 46.20
CA PRO A 363 15.66 40.63 47.33
C PRO A 363 14.48 41.51 46.91
N GLN A 364 13.29 40.93 47.00
CA GLN A 364 12.04 41.63 46.71
C GLN A 364 11.84 42.68 47.81
N PRO A 365 11.75 43.99 47.49
CA PRO A 365 11.48 45.00 48.50
C PRO A 365 10.11 44.74 49.10
N SER A 366 10.05 44.54 50.41
CA SER A 366 8.83 44.43 51.20
C SER A 366 8.13 45.80 51.26
N GLY A 367 7.56 46.23 50.14
CA GLY A 367 6.69 47.40 50.06
C GLY A 367 5.31 47.03 50.56
N HIS A 368 5.05 47.27 51.84
CA HIS A 368 3.72 47.24 52.44
C HIS A 368 2.83 48.24 51.69
N PRO A 369 1.70 47.85 51.08
CA PRO A 369 0.75 48.81 50.57
C PRO A 369 -0.03 49.43 51.74
N ASP A 370 0.08 50.74 51.90
CA ASP A 370 -0.74 51.50 52.83
C ASP A 370 -2.23 51.35 52.48
N PRO A 371 -3.12 51.22 53.47
CA PRO A 371 -4.56 51.15 53.25
C PRO A 371 -5.07 52.48 52.73
N VAL A 372 -5.57 52.49 51.49
CA VAL A 372 -6.26 53.65 50.92
C VAL A 372 -7.57 53.86 51.66
N SER A 373 -7.59 54.94 52.44
CA SER A 373 -8.76 55.54 53.07
C SER A 373 -9.81 55.94 52.02
N THR A 374 -11.05 55.58 52.35
CA THR A 374 -12.32 55.95 51.72
C THR A 374 -12.49 57.43 51.40
N ARG A 375 -13.23 57.74 50.31
CA ARG A 375 -14.30 58.75 50.29
C ARG A 375 -15.35 58.41 49.24
#